data_AF-A0A5E3WH45-F1
#
_entry.id   AF-A0A5E3WH45-F1
#
_cell.length_a   1.000
_cell.length_b   1.000
_cell.length_c   1.000
_cell.angle_alpha   90.00
_cell.angle_beta   90.00
_cell.angle_gamma   90.00
#
_symmetry.space_group_name_H-M   'P 1'
#
loop_
_entity.id
_entity.type
_entity.pdbx_description
1 polymer ?
#
loop_
_entity_poly.entity_id
_entity_poly.type
_entity_poly.pdbx_seq_one_letter_code
_entity_poly.pdbx_strand_id
1 'polypeptide(L)'
;MIQGVDIAAKTDPYTLPDQPSEPLREPTGEHEKWLIDYKGGRKSMHNKKFITAADNAIKRAELARPDEAAEWTKLDADTRKSKLNRFLATIIDKYGKQTDPERAKKAAAHNVSNRRGQRQYRIADEMQDEVARLLEKITFESEDKAKQFESGVVQLIQGEWAPEVASDEGEVELSMWNDRMSTYISASPVKSGWELRARIWQAPKMRKLYLALLKIIVQKRASANTNKVFPGFFANALSAAPSQAGEAGQLPWRECISTAWLQSQNVYQETDFPPAPPAVLDALNLELPDSLFTEADNEWLRECEELSTSGSGGNGERSHSQTPGGSGSSTGA
;
A
#
# COMPACT_ATOMS: atom_id res chain seq x y z
N MET A 1 11.26 39.68 -9.32
CA MET A 1 10.34 38.72 -9.96
C MET A 1 10.62 37.33 -9.38
N ILE A 2 9.76 36.82 -8.49
CA ILE A 2 9.83 35.41 -8.04
C ILE A 2 9.61 34.56 -9.28
N GLN A 3 10.34 33.45 -9.45
CA GLN A 3 10.09 32.51 -10.53
C GLN A 3 8.59 32.17 -10.56
N GLY A 4 7.91 32.59 -11.62
CA GLY A 4 6.51 32.23 -11.88
C GLY A 4 6.45 30.73 -12.01
N VAL A 5 5.72 30.09 -11.09
CA VAL A 5 5.39 28.68 -11.21
C VAL A 5 4.21 28.63 -12.17
N ASP A 6 4.50 28.40 -13.45
CA ASP A 6 3.48 28.10 -14.44
C ASP A 6 2.98 26.67 -14.15
N ILE A 7 1.83 26.57 -13.49
CA ILE A 7 1.16 25.30 -13.19
C ILE A 7 0.33 24.95 -14.43
N ALA A 8 1.01 24.57 -15.51
CA ALA A 8 0.39 23.96 -16.68
C ALA A 8 0.82 22.49 -16.77
N ALA A 9 -0.18 21.62 -16.82
CA ALA A 9 -0.06 20.17 -16.75
C ALA A 9 0.74 19.56 -17.91
N LYS A 10 1.80 18.80 -17.58
CA LYS A 10 2.20 17.48 -18.15
C LYS A 10 3.60 17.09 -17.67
N THR A 11 3.64 16.09 -16.77
CA THR A 11 4.57 14.94 -16.72
C THR A 11 6.02 15.01 -17.23
N ASP A 12 6.70 16.15 -17.19
CA ASP A 12 8.17 16.16 -17.05
C ASP A 12 8.52 16.47 -15.59
N PRO A 13 9.34 15.65 -14.91
CA PRO A 13 9.80 15.99 -13.58
C PRO A 13 10.73 17.20 -13.70
N TYR A 14 10.18 18.41 -13.50
CA TYR A 14 10.96 19.66 -13.55
C TYR A 14 12.24 19.51 -12.71
N THR A 15 13.38 19.49 -13.39
CA THR A 15 14.71 19.38 -12.78
C THR A 15 15.02 20.70 -12.08
N LEU A 16 15.31 20.64 -10.78
CA LEU A 16 15.74 21.81 -10.03
C LEU A 16 17.18 22.18 -10.45
N PRO A 17 17.51 23.48 -10.52
CA PRO A 17 18.86 23.91 -10.86
C PRO A 17 19.85 23.44 -9.80
N ASP A 18 21.08 23.15 -10.22
CA ASP A 18 22.15 22.80 -9.30
C ASP A 18 22.43 23.94 -8.31
N GLN A 19 22.79 23.57 -7.08
CA GLN A 19 23.28 24.52 -6.09
C GLN A 19 24.57 25.18 -6.63
N PRO A 20 24.66 26.52 -6.69
CA PRO A 20 25.89 27.21 -7.06
C PRO A 20 27.08 26.78 -6.20
N SER A 21 28.27 26.73 -6.80
CA SER A 21 29.53 26.48 -6.09
C SER A 21 29.95 27.65 -5.21
N GLU A 22 29.54 28.87 -5.56
CA GLU A 22 29.80 30.07 -4.78
C GLU A 22 28.83 30.21 -3.58
N PRO A 23 29.25 30.90 -2.50
CA PRO A 23 28.36 31.21 -1.39
C PRO A 23 27.14 31.98 -1.88
N LEU A 24 25.96 31.52 -1.47
CA LEU A 24 24.72 32.21 -1.80
C LEU A 24 24.72 33.62 -1.19
N ARG A 25 24.38 34.61 -2.02
CA ARG A 25 24.29 36.00 -1.61
C ARG A 25 22.84 36.46 -1.66
N GLU A 26 22.53 37.43 -0.81
CA GLU A 26 21.25 38.12 -0.84
C GLU A 26 21.19 39.05 -2.07
N PRO A 27 20.06 39.08 -2.80
CA PRO A 27 19.85 40.05 -3.86
C PRO A 27 20.02 41.48 -3.34
N THR A 28 20.91 42.23 -3.96
CA THR A 28 21.17 43.65 -3.73
C THR A 28 20.46 44.54 -4.76
N GLY A 29 20.17 44.01 -5.95
CA GLY A 29 19.48 44.71 -7.04
C GLY A 29 18.01 44.30 -7.24
N GLU A 30 17.21 45.17 -7.84
CA GLU A 30 15.78 44.94 -8.10
C GLU A 30 15.50 43.75 -9.05
N HIS A 31 16.47 43.44 -9.92
CA HIS A 31 16.39 42.34 -10.89
C HIS A 31 17.08 41.05 -10.43
N GLU A 32 17.79 41.07 -9.31
CA GLU A 32 18.49 39.89 -8.80
C GLU A 32 17.49 38.89 -8.20
N LYS A 33 17.66 37.61 -8.54
CA LYS A 33 16.75 36.54 -8.11
C LYS A 33 17.24 35.94 -6.80
N TRP A 34 16.31 35.71 -5.89
CA TRP A 34 16.60 34.90 -4.72
C TRP A 34 16.87 33.45 -5.14
N LEU A 35 18.03 32.94 -4.75
CA LEU A 35 18.37 31.53 -4.87
C LEU A 35 18.05 30.80 -3.56
N ILE A 36 17.53 29.58 -3.67
CA ILE A 36 17.27 28.72 -2.52
C ILE A 36 18.57 28.02 -2.12
N ASP A 37 18.84 27.95 -0.82
CA ASP A 37 19.92 27.15 -0.28
C ASP A 37 19.44 25.71 -0.08
N TYR A 38 19.70 24.85 -1.07
CA TYR A 38 19.26 23.45 -1.03
C TYR A 38 20.05 22.63 0.00
N LYS A 39 21.33 22.97 0.23
CA LYS A 39 22.24 22.19 1.10
C LYS A 39 22.13 22.58 2.57
N GLY A 40 21.98 23.86 2.90
CA GLY A 40 21.84 24.34 4.27
C GLY A 40 20.47 24.06 4.91
N GLY A 41 19.51 23.59 4.11
CA GLY A 41 18.21 23.14 4.60
C GLY A 41 17.31 24.28 5.10
N ARG A 42 16.14 23.93 5.64
CA ARG A 42 15.12 24.91 6.10
C ARG A 42 15.60 25.87 7.18
N LYS A 43 16.60 25.45 7.98
CA LYS A 43 17.09 26.21 9.12
C LYS A 43 18.20 27.19 8.75
N SER A 44 18.72 27.16 7.52
CA SER A 44 19.79 28.07 7.11
C SER A 44 19.31 29.53 7.20
N MET A 45 20.22 30.41 7.60
CA MET A 45 19.90 31.83 7.74
C MET A 45 19.49 32.45 6.40
N HIS A 46 20.12 32.00 5.30
CA HIS A 46 19.76 32.40 3.94
C HIS A 46 18.30 32.06 3.61
N ASN A 47 17.88 30.82 3.88
CA ASN A 47 16.51 30.39 3.62
C ASN A 47 15.47 31.06 4.53
N LYS A 48 15.82 31.43 5.76
CA LYS A 48 14.94 32.25 6.61
C LYS A 48 14.70 33.62 6.00
N LYS A 49 15.75 34.25 5.45
CA LYS A 49 15.65 35.54 4.76
C LYS A 49 14.85 35.42 3.46
N PHE A 50 15.05 34.33 2.71
CA PHE A 50 14.24 34.01 1.54
C PHE A 50 12.74 33.94 1.88
N ILE A 51 12.35 33.26 2.97
CA ILE A 51 10.94 33.18 3.40
C ILE A 51 10.36 34.57 3.66
N THR A 52 11.08 35.42 4.38
CA THR A 52 10.64 36.80 4.64
C THR A 52 10.51 37.60 3.34
N ALA A 53 11.48 37.48 2.43
CA ALA A 53 11.44 38.15 1.14
C ALA A 53 10.28 37.66 0.26
N ALA A 54 10.02 36.35 0.25
CA ALA A 54 8.90 35.74 -0.47
C ALA A 54 7.55 36.21 0.07
N ASP A 55 7.36 36.21 1.40
CA ASP A 55 6.14 36.74 2.03
C ASP A 55 5.89 38.20 1.62
N ASN A 56 6.91 39.04 1.70
CA ASN A 56 6.82 40.45 1.31
C ASN A 56 6.51 40.65 -0.18
N ALA A 57 7.11 39.83 -1.05
CA ALA A 57 6.87 39.90 -2.48
C ALA A 57 5.45 39.43 -2.86
N ILE A 58 4.92 38.39 -2.22
CA ILE A 58 3.53 37.96 -2.42
C ILE A 58 2.57 39.06 -1.93
N LYS A 59 2.79 39.63 -0.75
CA LYS A 59 2.00 40.76 -0.24
C LYS A 59 2.00 41.94 -1.21
N ARG A 60 3.16 42.32 -1.75
CA ARG A 60 3.26 43.39 -2.76
C ARG A 60 2.50 43.06 -4.04
N ALA A 61 2.55 41.80 -4.49
CA ALA A 61 1.81 41.36 -5.67
C ALA A 61 0.30 41.38 -5.44
N GLU A 62 -0.17 41.10 -4.22
CA GLU A 62 -1.59 41.20 -3.86
C GLU A 62 -2.09 42.63 -3.75
N LEU A 63 -1.27 43.58 -3.32
CA LEU A 63 -1.63 45.02 -3.30
C LEU A 63 -1.96 45.57 -4.69
N ALA A 64 -1.51 44.90 -5.76
CA ALA A 64 -1.82 45.25 -7.14
C ALA A 64 -3.09 44.55 -7.68
N ARG A 65 -3.81 43.79 -6.84
CA ARG A 65 -5.03 43.03 -7.21
C ARG A 65 -6.25 43.54 -6.43
N PRO A 66 -7.48 43.32 -6.93
CA PRO A 66 -8.70 43.62 -6.17
C PRO A 66 -8.77 42.84 -4.84
N ASP A 67 -9.27 43.47 -3.78
CA ASP A 67 -9.27 42.95 -2.39
C ASP A 67 -9.90 41.54 -2.22
N GLU A 68 -10.88 41.19 -3.07
CA GLU A 68 -11.51 39.88 -3.04
C GLU A 68 -10.53 38.75 -3.41
N ALA A 69 -9.53 39.03 -4.25
CA ALA A 69 -8.52 38.09 -4.72
C ALA A 69 -7.26 38.00 -3.83
N ALA A 70 -7.16 38.79 -2.76
CA ALA A 70 -6.01 38.83 -1.86
C ALA A 70 -6.11 37.76 -0.75
N GLU A 71 -5.98 36.48 -1.12
CA GLU A 71 -6.11 35.35 -0.20
C GLU A 71 -4.93 35.20 0.76
N TRP A 72 -3.72 35.60 0.36
CA TRP A 72 -2.50 35.43 1.16
C TRP A 72 -2.48 36.40 2.34
N THR A 73 -2.81 37.67 2.12
CA THR A 73 -2.85 38.72 3.16
C THR A 73 -3.94 38.51 4.20
N LYS A 74 -5.03 37.80 3.86
CA LYS A 74 -6.10 37.38 4.79
C LYS A 74 -5.63 36.33 5.82
N LEU A 75 -4.58 35.57 5.53
CA LEU A 75 -4.01 34.60 6.47
C LEU A 75 -3.24 35.31 7.58
N ASP A 76 -3.12 34.72 8.76
CA ASP A 76 -2.22 35.22 9.81
C ASP A 76 -0.74 34.98 9.44
N ALA A 77 0.17 35.67 10.14
CA ALA A 77 1.60 35.62 9.84
C ALA A 77 2.22 34.23 10.02
N ASP A 78 1.77 33.46 11.01
CA ASP A 78 2.31 32.14 11.30
C ASP A 78 1.85 31.13 10.24
N THR A 79 0.60 31.21 9.80
CA THR A 79 0.07 30.38 8.70
C THR A 79 0.81 30.64 7.39
N ARG A 80 1.05 31.91 7.03
CA ARG A 80 1.84 32.26 5.82
C ARG A 80 3.25 31.70 5.90
N LYS A 81 3.92 31.92 7.03
CA LYS A 81 5.28 31.41 7.29
C LYS A 81 5.31 29.88 7.24
N SER A 82 4.31 29.21 7.79
CA SER A 82 4.16 27.75 7.75
C SER A 82 4.01 27.23 6.32
N LYS A 83 3.17 27.86 5.49
CA LYS A 83 3.00 27.53 4.07
C LYS A 83 4.31 27.70 3.28
N LEU A 84 5.03 28.80 3.47
CA LEU A 84 6.33 29.03 2.83
C LEU A 84 7.40 28.04 3.29
N ASN A 85 7.43 27.70 4.58
CA ASN A 85 8.30 26.66 5.10
C ASN A 85 8.00 25.28 4.49
N ARG A 86 6.72 24.96 4.28
CA ARG A 86 6.30 23.72 3.61
C ARG A 86 6.75 23.71 2.16
N PHE A 87 6.52 24.80 1.42
CA PHE A 87 7.02 24.95 0.05
C PHE A 87 8.54 24.73 -0.02
N LEU A 88 9.29 25.42 0.84
CA LEU A 88 10.75 25.27 0.90
C LEU A 88 11.17 23.84 1.24
N ALA A 89 10.48 23.18 2.19
CA ALA A 89 10.71 21.78 2.52
C ALA A 89 10.58 20.88 1.28
N THR A 90 9.50 21.06 0.52
CA THR A 90 9.20 20.28 -0.69
C THR A 90 10.27 20.46 -1.76
N ILE A 91 10.71 21.70 -2.00
CA ILE A 91 11.74 21.98 -3.00
C ILE A 91 13.10 21.39 -2.58
N ILE A 92 13.50 21.54 -1.32
CA ILE A 92 14.75 20.98 -0.79
C ILE A 92 14.73 19.44 -0.84
N ASP A 93 13.62 18.83 -0.46
CA ASP A 93 13.44 17.37 -0.54
C ASP A 93 13.52 16.87 -2.00
N LYS A 94 12.86 17.58 -2.93
CA LYS A 94 12.94 17.28 -4.36
C LYS A 94 14.38 17.40 -4.89
N TYR A 95 15.11 18.45 -4.51
CA TYR A 95 16.52 18.61 -4.87
C TYR A 95 17.35 17.44 -4.32
N GLY A 96 17.14 17.09 -3.05
CA GLY A 96 17.79 15.94 -2.42
C GLY A 96 17.56 14.65 -3.22
N LYS A 97 16.33 14.37 -3.64
CA LYS A 97 16.00 13.20 -4.48
C LYS A 97 16.62 13.25 -5.87
N GLN A 98 16.87 14.44 -6.42
CA GLN A 98 17.53 14.59 -7.73
C GLN A 98 19.04 14.34 -7.64
N THR A 99 19.69 14.83 -6.58
CA THR A 99 21.16 14.77 -6.45
C THR A 99 21.69 13.55 -5.69
N ASP A 100 20.83 12.87 -4.92
CA ASP A 100 21.17 11.72 -4.11
C ASP A 100 20.37 10.48 -4.58
N PRO A 101 20.99 9.58 -5.36
CA PRO A 101 20.33 8.38 -5.88
C PRO A 101 19.73 7.47 -4.78
N GLU A 102 20.35 7.43 -3.59
CA GLU A 102 19.84 6.62 -2.48
C GLU A 102 18.55 7.22 -1.90
N ARG A 103 18.45 8.56 -1.81
CA ARG A 103 17.19 9.22 -1.46
C ARG A 103 16.12 9.01 -2.51
N ALA A 104 16.48 9.05 -3.79
CA ALA A 104 15.56 8.76 -4.89
C ALA A 104 15.00 7.34 -4.77
N LYS A 105 15.88 6.35 -4.55
CA LYS A 105 15.53 4.94 -4.37
C LYS A 105 14.62 4.73 -3.15
N LYS A 106 14.97 5.31 -2.00
CA LYS A 106 14.14 5.26 -0.78
C LYS A 106 12.76 5.89 -1.00
N ALA A 107 12.69 7.03 -1.69
CA ALA A 107 11.44 7.69 -1.99
C ALA A 107 10.57 6.88 -2.96
N ALA A 108 11.17 6.26 -3.99
CA ALA A 108 10.48 5.37 -4.90
C ALA A 108 9.91 4.14 -4.16
N ALA A 109 10.72 3.49 -3.31
CA ALA A 109 10.30 2.36 -2.49
C ALA A 109 9.15 2.76 -1.53
N HIS A 110 9.26 3.91 -0.86
CA HIS A 110 8.20 4.45 -0.02
C HIS A 110 6.92 4.72 -0.81
N ASN A 111 7.00 5.31 -2.01
CA ASN A 111 5.84 5.58 -2.85
C ASN A 111 5.15 4.30 -3.32
N VAL A 112 5.93 3.27 -3.67
CA VAL A 112 5.39 1.94 -4.02
C VAL A 112 4.70 1.33 -2.81
N SER A 113 5.36 1.30 -1.64
CA SER A 113 4.78 0.80 -0.39
C SER A 113 3.50 1.54 0.00
N ASN A 114 3.50 2.88 -0.02
CA ASN A 114 2.33 3.69 0.27
C ASN A 114 1.17 3.44 -0.72
N ARG A 115 1.46 3.27 -2.02
CA ARG A 115 0.44 2.91 -3.01
C ARG A 115 -0.14 1.52 -2.75
N ARG A 116 0.67 0.55 -2.34
CA ARG A 116 0.21 -0.79 -1.96
C ARG A 116 -0.69 -0.71 -0.73
N GLY A 117 -0.25 0.01 0.32
CA GLY A 117 -1.04 0.27 1.52
C GLY A 117 -2.39 0.92 1.19
N GLN A 118 -2.42 2.03 0.47
CA GLN A 118 -3.67 2.69 0.07
C GLN A 118 -4.63 1.76 -0.68
N ARG A 119 -4.11 0.87 -1.54
CA ARG A 119 -4.94 -0.12 -2.23
C ARG A 119 -5.48 -1.18 -1.27
N GLN A 120 -4.66 -1.62 -0.33
CA GLN A 120 -5.02 -2.59 0.71
C GLN A 120 -6.16 -2.05 1.59
N TYR A 121 -6.06 -0.83 2.12
CA TYR A 121 -7.14 -0.22 2.91
C TYR A 121 -8.41 -0.05 2.09
N ARG A 122 -8.30 0.43 0.84
CA ARG A 122 -9.48 0.52 -0.03
C ARG A 122 -10.15 -0.83 -0.26
N ILE A 123 -9.38 -1.91 -0.38
CA ILE A 123 -9.94 -3.26 -0.49
C ILE A 123 -10.65 -3.67 0.80
N ALA A 124 -10.10 -3.35 1.97
CA ALA A 124 -10.77 -3.59 3.25
C ALA A 124 -12.06 -2.77 3.38
N ASP A 125 -12.06 -1.48 3.03
CA ASP A 125 -13.26 -0.64 3.03
C ASP A 125 -14.35 -1.24 2.12
N GLU A 126 -13.97 -1.66 0.90
CA GLU A 126 -14.90 -2.33 -0.01
C GLU A 126 -15.38 -3.68 0.52
N MET A 127 -14.59 -4.41 1.30
CA MET A 127 -15.05 -5.63 1.98
C MET A 127 -16.09 -5.29 3.04
N GLN A 128 -15.89 -4.23 3.83
CA GLN A 128 -16.85 -3.78 4.84
C GLN A 128 -18.20 -3.40 4.20
N ASP A 129 -18.17 -2.66 3.09
CA ASP A 129 -19.36 -2.27 2.32
C ASP A 129 -20.19 -3.46 1.80
N GLU A 130 -19.56 -4.64 1.66
CA GLU A 130 -20.17 -5.82 1.06
C GLU A 130 -20.54 -6.91 2.08
N VAL A 131 -20.34 -6.64 3.38
CA VAL A 131 -20.70 -7.59 4.47
C VAL A 131 -22.19 -7.90 4.44
N ALA A 132 -23.06 -6.89 4.35
CA ALA A 132 -24.50 -7.11 4.29
C ALA A 132 -24.91 -8.04 3.13
N ARG A 133 -24.30 -7.88 1.95
CA ARG A 133 -24.56 -8.73 0.79
C ARG A 133 -24.02 -10.16 0.95
N LEU A 134 -22.96 -10.35 1.72
CA LEU A 134 -22.50 -11.68 2.08
C LEU A 134 -23.52 -12.36 3.00
N LEU A 135 -24.01 -11.64 4.01
CA LEU A 135 -24.96 -12.18 4.99
C LEU A 135 -26.32 -12.49 4.35
N GLU A 136 -26.77 -11.74 3.34
CA GLU A 136 -27.96 -12.08 2.54
C GLU A 136 -27.88 -13.46 1.86
N LYS A 137 -26.67 -13.99 1.63
CA LYS A 137 -26.45 -15.31 1.04
C LYS A 137 -26.41 -16.44 2.07
N ILE A 138 -26.60 -16.12 3.35
CA ILE A 138 -26.54 -17.06 4.47
C ILE A 138 -27.91 -17.10 5.14
N THR A 139 -28.34 -18.29 5.55
CA THR A 139 -29.60 -18.44 6.28
C THR A 139 -29.36 -18.27 7.76
N PHE A 140 -30.02 -17.30 8.39
CA PHE A 140 -29.98 -17.08 9.83
C PHE A 140 -31.29 -17.50 10.50
N GLU A 141 -31.19 -17.94 11.76
CA GLU A 141 -32.36 -18.26 12.60
C GLU A 141 -33.18 -17.02 12.96
N SER A 142 -32.55 -15.83 13.00
CA SER A 142 -33.21 -14.56 13.29
C SER A 142 -32.43 -13.37 12.70
N GLU A 143 -33.12 -12.23 12.54
CA GLU A 143 -32.48 -10.98 12.09
C GLU A 143 -31.46 -10.45 13.09
N ASP A 144 -31.69 -10.61 14.40
CA ASP A 144 -30.76 -10.18 15.44
C ASP A 144 -29.43 -10.96 15.35
N LYS A 145 -29.52 -12.26 15.04
CA LYS A 145 -28.34 -13.10 14.81
C LYS A 145 -27.56 -12.56 13.61
N ALA A 146 -28.23 -12.27 12.49
CA ALA A 146 -27.59 -11.69 11.31
C ALA A 146 -26.85 -10.37 11.62
N LYS A 147 -27.45 -9.46 12.39
CA LYS A 147 -26.82 -8.19 12.80
C LYS A 147 -25.60 -8.38 13.71
N GLN A 148 -25.65 -9.35 14.62
CA GLN A 148 -24.50 -9.69 15.46
C GLN A 148 -23.31 -10.17 14.62
N PHE A 149 -23.58 -11.02 13.62
CA PHE A 149 -22.57 -11.45 12.65
C PHE A 149 -22.04 -10.29 11.81
N GLU A 150 -22.90 -9.36 11.37
CA GLU A 150 -22.49 -8.16 10.62
C GLU A 150 -21.47 -7.34 11.40
N SER A 151 -21.79 -6.98 12.64
CA SER A 151 -20.89 -6.22 13.51
C SER A 151 -19.57 -6.93 13.75
N GLY A 152 -19.59 -8.26 13.95
CA GLY A 152 -18.39 -9.06 14.15
C GLY A 152 -17.52 -9.16 12.90
N VAL A 153 -18.14 -9.35 11.72
CA VAL A 153 -17.42 -9.45 10.44
C VAL A 153 -16.78 -8.10 10.08
N VAL A 154 -17.46 -6.98 10.30
CA VAL A 154 -16.86 -5.64 10.08
C VAL A 154 -15.61 -5.45 10.94
N GLN A 155 -15.64 -5.87 12.20
CA GLN A 155 -14.48 -5.80 13.10
C GLN A 155 -13.29 -6.68 12.65
N LEU A 156 -13.57 -7.81 11.97
CA LEU A 156 -12.54 -8.67 11.41
C LEU A 156 -11.83 -8.04 10.21
N ILE A 157 -12.46 -7.10 9.51
CA ILE A 157 -11.93 -6.48 8.30
C ILE A 157 -11.11 -5.24 8.68
N GLN A 158 -9.83 -5.45 8.94
CA GLN A 158 -8.86 -4.36 9.13
C GLN A 158 -7.94 -4.26 7.91
N GLY A 159 -7.64 -3.03 7.48
CA GLY A 159 -6.82 -2.76 6.30
C GLY A 159 -5.49 -3.50 6.35
N GLU A 160 -4.78 -3.36 7.46
CA GLU A 160 -3.48 -3.97 7.76
C GLU A 160 -3.52 -5.50 7.71
N TRP A 161 -4.67 -6.08 8.06
CA TRP A 161 -4.88 -7.52 8.07
C TRP A 161 -5.36 -8.04 6.72
N ALA A 162 -5.91 -7.20 5.84
CA ALA A 162 -6.38 -7.59 4.52
C ALA A 162 -5.25 -8.12 3.63
N PRO A 163 -5.57 -8.90 2.58
CA PRO A 163 -4.59 -9.36 1.59
C PRO A 163 -3.86 -8.18 0.95
N GLU A 164 -2.57 -8.36 0.65
CA GLU A 164 -1.79 -7.28 0.02
C GLU A 164 -2.10 -7.17 -1.47
N VAL A 165 -2.12 -5.94 -1.97
CA VAL A 165 -2.41 -5.65 -3.38
C VAL A 165 -1.11 -5.35 -4.13
N ALA A 166 -0.69 -6.26 -5.00
CA ALA A 166 0.54 -6.17 -5.78
C ALA A 166 0.28 -5.99 -7.29
N SER A 167 1.23 -5.36 -8.01
CA SER A 167 1.22 -5.27 -9.49
C SER A 167 2.28 -6.12 -10.16
N ASP A 168 3.11 -6.80 -9.37
CA ASP A 168 4.24 -7.57 -9.85
C ASP A 168 3.98 -9.07 -9.67
N GLU A 169 4.76 -9.84 -10.41
CA GLU A 169 4.77 -11.29 -10.51
C GLU A 169 5.22 -11.98 -9.23
N GLY A 170 5.93 -11.28 -8.34
CA GLY A 170 6.38 -11.85 -7.07
C GLY A 170 7.42 -12.95 -7.27
N GLU A 171 7.12 -14.16 -6.82
CA GLU A 171 8.00 -15.33 -6.87
C GLU A 171 7.67 -16.28 -8.05
N VAL A 172 6.64 -15.99 -8.85
CA VAL A 172 6.29 -16.82 -10.02
C VAL A 172 6.93 -16.32 -11.31
N GLU A 173 7.09 -17.25 -12.26
CA GLU A 173 7.50 -16.92 -13.62
C GLU A 173 6.50 -15.97 -14.29
N LEU A 174 7.02 -15.03 -15.10
CA LEU A 174 6.21 -14.00 -15.75
C LEU A 174 5.14 -14.59 -16.70
N SER A 175 5.43 -15.74 -17.33
CA SER A 175 4.45 -16.44 -18.17
C SER A 175 3.26 -16.93 -17.35
N MET A 176 3.50 -17.60 -16.22
CA MET A 176 2.45 -18.09 -15.33
C MET A 176 1.58 -16.93 -14.85
N TRP A 177 2.23 -15.85 -14.39
CA TRP A 177 1.56 -14.61 -13.99
C TRP A 177 0.60 -14.10 -15.07
N ASN A 178 1.10 -13.94 -16.29
CA ASN A 178 0.34 -13.44 -17.42
C ASN A 178 -0.84 -14.37 -17.78
N ASP A 179 -0.64 -15.68 -17.73
CA ASP A 179 -1.68 -16.67 -18.04
C ASP A 179 -2.86 -16.58 -17.07
N ARG A 180 -2.62 -16.53 -15.75
CA ARG A 180 -3.72 -16.38 -14.77
C ARG A 180 -4.35 -15.00 -14.82
N MET A 181 -3.53 -13.96 -15.00
CA MET A 181 -4.03 -12.61 -15.19
C MET A 181 -4.99 -12.58 -16.39
N SER A 182 -4.63 -13.21 -17.51
CA SER A 182 -5.51 -13.32 -18.70
C SER A 182 -6.80 -14.10 -18.41
N THR A 183 -6.71 -15.20 -17.65
CA THR A 183 -7.85 -16.05 -17.26
C THR A 183 -8.87 -15.27 -16.45
N TYR A 184 -8.42 -14.50 -15.45
CA TYR A 184 -9.31 -13.73 -14.57
C TYR A 184 -9.76 -12.41 -15.18
N ILE A 185 -8.93 -11.78 -16.03
CA ILE A 185 -9.21 -10.45 -16.55
C ILE A 185 -9.98 -10.49 -17.87
N SER A 186 -10.03 -11.61 -18.61
CA SER A 186 -10.92 -11.99 -19.75
C SER A 186 -11.27 -10.96 -20.85
N ALA A 187 -10.88 -9.69 -20.70
CA ALA A 187 -11.18 -8.59 -21.59
C ALA A 187 -9.89 -7.80 -21.81
N SER A 188 -9.38 -7.92 -23.04
CA SER A 188 -8.22 -7.22 -23.60
C SER A 188 -6.85 -7.80 -23.23
N PRO A 189 -5.87 -7.80 -24.17
CA PRO A 189 -4.48 -8.13 -23.88
C PRO A 189 -4.00 -7.21 -22.74
N VAL A 190 -3.80 -7.81 -21.58
CA VAL A 190 -3.80 -7.10 -20.29
C VAL A 190 -2.69 -6.07 -20.22
N LYS A 191 -3.00 -4.84 -19.80
CA LYS A 191 -2.00 -3.81 -19.45
C LYS A 191 -2.04 -3.37 -17.97
N SER A 192 -3.02 -3.79 -17.18
CA SER A 192 -3.16 -3.33 -15.79
C SER A 192 -4.13 -4.19 -14.96
N GLY A 193 -3.57 -5.10 -14.15
CA GLY A 193 -4.29 -5.86 -13.13
C GLY A 193 -3.54 -5.82 -11.80
N TRP A 194 -4.20 -6.20 -10.71
CA TRP A 194 -3.57 -6.33 -9.41
C TRP A 194 -3.84 -7.71 -8.83
N GLU A 195 -2.80 -8.27 -8.22
CA GLU A 195 -2.86 -9.51 -7.47
C GLU A 195 -3.21 -9.23 -6.01
N LEU A 196 -4.06 -10.08 -5.44
CA LEU A 196 -4.27 -10.18 -4.00
C LEU A 196 -3.45 -11.32 -3.41
N ARG A 197 -2.40 -10.98 -2.66
CA ARG A 197 -1.54 -11.96 -1.97
C ARG A 197 -2.10 -12.24 -0.58
N ALA A 198 -2.46 -13.49 -0.33
CA ALA A 198 -2.91 -13.94 0.98
C ALA A 198 -1.80 -13.82 2.01
N ARG A 199 -2.18 -13.58 3.27
CA ARG A 199 -1.25 -13.62 4.39
C ARG A 199 -1.31 -15.00 5.04
N ILE A 200 -0.19 -15.71 5.07
CA ILE A 200 -0.12 -17.11 5.52
C ILE A 200 -0.44 -17.22 7.02
N TRP A 201 -0.13 -16.18 7.80
CA TRP A 201 -0.47 -16.15 9.21
C TRP A 201 -1.97 -16.13 9.49
N GLN A 202 -2.82 -15.79 8.52
CA GLN A 202 -4.27 -15.75 8.73
C GLN A 202 -4.82 -17.14 8.97
N ALA A 203 -5.71 -17.26 9.95
CA ALA A 203 -6.47 -18.48 10.16
C ALA A 203 -7.29 -18.85 8.90
N PRO A 204 -7.50 -20.14 8.62
CA PRO A 204 -8.25 -20.58 7.44
C PRO A 204 -9.64 -19.96 7.32
N LYS A 205 -10.35 -19.84 8.43
CA LYS A 205 -11.69 -19.23 8.52
C LYS A 205 -11.67 -17.77 8.06
N MET A 206 -10.65 -17.01 8.45
CA MET A 206 -10.46 -15.61 8.04
C MET A 206 -10.19 -15.50 6.53
N ARG A 207 -9.35 -16.38 5.98
CA ARG A 207 -9.08 -16.43 4.53
C ARG A 207 -10.33 -16.78 3.72
N LYS A 208 -11.12 -17.76 4.19
CA LYS A 208 -12.39 -18.16 3.57
C LYS A 208 -13.39 -17.00 3.56
N LEU A 209 -13.51 -16.26 4.67
CA LEU A 209 -14.33 -15.05 4.79
C LEU A 209 -13.89 -13.96 3.81
N TYR A 210 -12.60 -13.61 3.80
CA TYR A 210 -12.07 -12.59 2.90
C TYR A 210 -12.25 -12.97 1.43
N LEU A 211 -12.04 -14.23 1.08
CA LEU A 211 -12.27 -14.71 -0.29
C LEU A 211 -13.74 -14.56 -0.69
N ALA A 212 -14.69 -14.88 0.19
CA ALA A 212 -16.12 -14.71 -0.08
C ALA A 212 -16.49 -13.23 -0.35
N LEU A 213 -16.00 -12.30 0.47
CA LEU A 213 -16.21 -10.86 0.29
C LEU A 213 -15.58 -10.35 -1.01
N LEU A 214 -14.35 -10.76 -1.29
CA LEU A 214 -13.63 -10.43 -2.53
C LEU A 214 -14.37 -10.90 -3.77
N LYS A 215 -14.98 -12.08 -3.75
CA LYS A 215 -15.80 -12.57 -4.86
C LYS A 215 -17.00 -11.67 -5.12
N ILE A 216 -17.67 -11.19 -4.08
CA ILE A 216 -18.80 -10.25 -4.20
C ILE A 216 -18.31 -8.93 -4.82
N ILE A 217 -17.18 -8.39 -4.34
CA ILE A 217 -16.55 -7.18 -4.90
C ILE A 217 -16.20 -7.37 -6.39
N VAL A 218 -15.58 -8.50 -6.74
CA VAL A 218 -15.18 -8.79 -8.13
C VAL A 218 -16.41 -8.93 -9.03
N GLN A 219 -17.48 -9.59 -8.57
CA GLN A 219 -18.74 -9.69 -9.29
C GLN A 219 -19.36 -8.30 -9.53
N LYS A 220 -19.38 -7.44 -8.51
CA LYS A 220 -19.84 -6.04 -8.60
C LYS A 220 -18.99 -5.20 -9.56
N ARG A 221 -17.68 -5.43 -9.62
CA ARG A 221 -16.76 -4.68 -10.49
C ARG A 221 -16.75 -5.19 -11.93
N ALA A 222 -17.00 -6.47 -12.14
CA ALA A 222 -17.10 -7.06 -13.48
C ALA A 222 -18.20 -6.39 -14.32
N SER A 223 -19.27 -5.92 -13.69
CA SER A 223 -20.31 -5.12 -14.34
C SER A 223 -19.92 -3.66 -14.60
N ALA A 224 -18.81 -3.16 -14.04
CA ALA A 224 -18.45 -1.74 -14.01
C ALA A 224 -17.22 -1.33 -14.86
N ASN A 225 -16.55 -2.25 -15.57
CA ASN A 225 -15.38 -1.97 -16.43
C ASN A 225 -14.20 -1.24 -15.71
N THR A 226 -14.01 -1.51 -14.41
CA THR A 226 -12.95 -0.89 -13.58
C THR A 226 -11.66 -1.70 -13.54
N ASN A 227 -10.59 -1.13 -12.95
CA ASN A 227 -9.33 -1.84 -12.62
C ASN A 227 -9.62 -3.24 -12.05
N LYS A 228 -9.20 -4.28 -12.77
CA LYS A 228 -9.50 -5.66 -12.38
C LYS A 228 -8.51 -6.13 -11.33
N VAL A 229 -9.04 -6.80 -10.32
CA VAL A 229 -8.29 -7.40 -9.21
C VAL A 229 -8.58 -8.89 -9.26
N PHE A 230 -7.55 -9.72 -9.15
CA PHE A 230 -7.69 -11.16 -9.18
C PHE A 230 -7.14 -11.81 -7.91
N PRO A 231 -7.71 -12.94 -7.47
CA PRO A 231 -7.14 -13.73 -6.38
C PRO A 231 -5.73 -14.18 -6.76
N GLY A 232 -4.75 -13.91 -5.90
CA GLY A 232 -3.36 -14.17 -6.23
C GLY A 232 -2.95 -15.63 -6.26
N PHE A 233 -1.72 -15.85 -6.74
CA PHE A 233 -1.10 -17.17 -6.75
C PHE A 233 -0.72 -17.59 -5.33
N PHE A 234 -0.81 -18.88 -5.06
CA PHE A 234 -0.36 -19.47 -3.81
C PHE A 234 1.16 -19.27 -3.60
N ALA A 235 1.95 -19.35 -4.68
CA ALA A 235 3.40 -19.12 -4.66
C ALA A 235 3.77 -17.67 -4.31
N ASN A 236 2.80 -16.74 -4.33
CA ASN A 236 2.99 -15.34 -3.96
C ASN A 236 2.39 -15.00 -2.59
N ALA A 237 2.00 -16.00 -1.79
CA ALA A 237 1.48 -15.77 -0.44
C ALA A 237 2.57 -15.18 0.49
N LEU A 238 2.15 -14.32 1.42
CA LEU A 238 3.05 -13.58 2.29
C LEU A 238 3.18 -14.26 3.66
N SER A 239 4.38 -14.67 4.01
CA SER A 239 4.73 -15.28 5.30
C SER A 239 5.09 -14.27 6.40
N ALA A 240 5.21 -12.99 6.06
CA ALA A 240 5.63 -11.93 6.98
C ALA A 240 4.73 -11.89 8.22
N ALA A 241 5.34 -11.64 9.39
CA ALA A 241 4.63 -11.57 10.66
C ALA A 241 3.47 -10.57 10.63
N PRO A 242 2.37 -10.82 11.37
CA PRO A 242 1.30 -9.87 11.50
C PRO A 242 1.84 -8.60 12.15
N SER A 243 1.56 -7.46 11.55
CA SER A 243 1.92 -6.16 12.11
C SER A 243 1.06 -5.86 13.34
N GLN A 244 1.66 -5.26 14.37
CA GLN A 244 0.97 -4.70 15.55
C GLN A 244 0.11 -3.46 15.21
N ALA A 245 -0.34 -3.31 13.96
CA ALA A 245 -0.79 -2.02 13.43
C ALA A 245 -2.31 -1.78 13.54
N GLY A 246 -3.06 -2.56 14.32
CA GLY A 246 -4.48 -2.26 14.58
C GLY A 246 -4.67 -0.92 15.33
N GLU A 247 -5.92 -0.46 15.51
CA GLU A 247 -6.24 0.84 16.14
C GLU A 247 -5.54 1.09 17.49
N ALA A 248 -5.26 0.03 18.24
CA ALA A 248 -4.61 0.07 19.54
C ALA A 248 -3.10 -0.23 19.53
N GLY A 249 -2.47 -0.43 18.36
CA GLY A 249 -1.08 -0.88 18.30
C GLY A 249 -0.91 -2.35 18.74
N GLN A 250 -1.95 -3.17 18.56
CA GLN A 250 -2.00 -4.56 19.04
C GLN A 250 -1.90 -5.57 17.88
N LEU A 251 -1.46 -6.79 18.22
CA LEU A 251 -1.52 -7.93 17.31
C LEU A 251 -2.98 -8.30 16.98
N PRO A 252 -3.25 -8.99 15.86
CA PRO A 252 -4.56 -9.56 15.60
C PRO A 252 -5.01 -10.47 16.74
N TRP A 253 -6.32 -10.63 16.91
CA TRP A 253 -6.85 -11.62 17.87
C TRP A 253 -6.32 -13.01 17.56
N ARG A 254 -6.08 -13.78 18.62
CA ARG A 254 -5.44 -15.10 18.52
C ARG A 254 -6.15 -16.04 17.53
N GLU A 255 -7.47 -15.98 17.48
CA GLU A 255 -8.34 -16.80 16.65
C GLU A 255 -8.29 -16.40 15.17
N CYS A 256 -7.81 -15.20 14.86
CA CYS A 256 -7.55 -14.75 13.49
C CYS A 256 -6.22 -15.29 12.95
N ILE A 257 -5.42 -15.94 13.79
CA ILE A 257 -4.07 -16.40 13.44
C ILE A 257 -4.04 -17.93 13.29
N SER A 258 -3.41 -18.40 12.23
CA SER A 258 -3.15 -19.80 11.95
C SER A 258 -2.28 -20.40 13.05
N THR A 259 -2.78 -21.44 13.72
CA THR A 259 -2.02 -22.17 14.74
C THR A 259 -0.72 -22.74 14.20
N ALA A 260 -0.72 -23.24 12.97
CA ALA A 260 0.47 -23.81 12.34
C ALA A 260 1.54 -22.72 12.10
N TRP A 261 1.13 -21.56 11.59
CA TRP A 261 2.03 -20.43 11.42
C TRP A 261 2.57 -19.97 12.77
N LEU A 262 1.70 -19.81 13.79
CA LEU A 262 2.11 -19.38 15.13
C LEU A 262 3.16 -20.32 15.75
N GLN A 263 2.93 -21.63 15.67
CA GLN A 263 3.86 -22.65 16.13
C GLN A 263 5.22 -22.57 15.41
N SER A 264 5.24 -22.22 14.12
CA SER A 264 6.49 -22.09 13.36
C SER A 264 7.35 -20.90 13.79
N GLN A 265 6.75 -19.83 14.33
CA GLN A 265 7.49 -18.61 14.62
C GLN A 265 8.30 -18.68 15.91
N ASN A 266 7.89 -19.48 16.91
CA ASN A 266 8.56 -19.61 18.22
C ASN A 266 8.82 -18.30 19.02
N VAL A 267 8.39 -17.13 18.53
CA VAL A 267 8.62 -15.81 19.16
C VAL A 267 7.39 -15.33 19.93
N TYR A 268 6.19 -15.74 19.51
CA TYR A 268 4.93 -15.27 20.09
C TYR A 268 4.40 -16.24 21.14
N GLN A 269 3.88 -15.69 22.23
CA GLN A 269 3.16 -16.38 23.30
C GLN A 269 1.66 -16.09 23.20
N GLU A 270 0.83 -16.98 23.75
CA GLU A 270 -0.64 -16.78 23.78
C GLU A 270 -1.04 -15.46 24.48
N THR A 271 -0.23 -14.99 25.43
CA THR A 271 -0.44 -13.72 26.15
C THR A 271 -0.16 -12.47 25.33
N ASP A 272 0.48 -12.60 24.16
CA ASP A 272 0.81 -11.46 23.29
C ASP A 272 -0.42 -10.99 22.50
N PHE A 273 -1.47 -11.82 22.42
CA PHE A 273 -2.67 -11.53 21.65
C PHE A 273 -3.76 -10.93 22.54
N PRO A 274 -4.48 -9.90 22.07
CA PRO A 274 -5.61 -9.36 22.81
C PRO A 274 -6.76 -10.38 22.85
N PRO A 275 -7.60 -10.36 23.91
CA PRO A 275 -8.79 -11.20 23.95
C PRO A 275 -9.77 -10.79 22.84
N ALA A 276 -10.30 -11.77 22.10
CA ALA A 276 -11.31 -11.53 21.09
C ALA A 276 -12.66 -11.14 21.71
N PRO A 277 -13.34 -10.10 21.20
CA PRO A 277 -14.72 -9.82 21.54
C PRO A 277 -15.64 -11.01 21.15
N PRO A 278 -16.72 -11.29 21.89
CA PRO A 278 -17.65 -12.37 21.56
C PRO A 278 -18.18 -12.30 20.12
N ALA A 279 -18.54 -11.11 19.64
CA ALA A 279 -19.03 -10.93 18.27
C ALA A 279 -18.00 -11.32 17.19
N VAL A 280 -16.71 -11.12 17.47
CA VAL A 280 -15.61 -11.52 16.57
C VAL A 280 -15.48 -13.04 16.54
N LEU A 281 -15.57 -13.69 17.71
CA LEU A 281 -15.54 -15.16 17.81
C LEU A 281 -16.72 -15.78 17.06
N ASP A 282 -17.91 -15.22 17.24
CA ASP A 282 -19.10 -15.65 16.50
C ASP A 282 -18.88 -15.49 15.01
N ALA A 283 -18.45 -14.31 14.56
CA ALA A 283 -18.18 -14.02 13.15
C ALA A 283 -17.14 -14.95 12.51
N LEU A 284 -16.07 -15.31 13.21
CA LEU A 284 -15.10 -16.30 12.72
C LEU A 284 -15.70 -17.70 12.56
N ASN A 285 -16.70 -18.03 13.36
CA ASN A 285 -17.42 -19.31 13.31
C ASN A 285 -18.64 -19.27 12.37
N LEU A 286 -18.83 -18.20 11.61
CA LEU A 286 -19.85 -18.12 10.59
C LEU A 286 -19.67 -19.24 9.55
N GLU A 287 -20.68 -20.09 9.42
CA GLU A 287 -20.69 -21.15 8.42
C GLU A 287 -20.99 -20.57 7.04
N LEU A 288 -19.95 -20.46 6.22
CA LEU A 288 -20.06 -20.00 4.84
C LEU A 288 -20.45 -21.17 3.92
N PRO A 289 -21.59 -21.10 3.19
CA PRO A 289 -22.02 -22.16 2.28
C PRO A 289 -20.97 -22.47 1.21
N ASP A 290 -20.75 -23.76 0.92
CA ASP A 290 -19.77 -24.17 -0.09
C ASP A 290 -20.14 -23.71 -1.51
N SER A 291 -21.43 -23.43 -1.76
CA SER A 291 -21.91 -22.84 -3.02
C SER A 291 -21.33 -21.44 -3.31
N LEU A 292 -20.73 -20.78 -2.32
CA LEU A 292 -20.02 -19.52 -2.52
C LEU A 292 -18.64 -19.70 -3.17
N PHE A 293 -18.11 -20.93 -3.21
CA PHE A 293 -16.74 -21.21 -3.62
C PHE A 293 -16.71 -22.14 -4.84
N THR A 294 -15.82 -21.85 -5.79
CA THR A 294 -15.53 -22.73 -6.91
C THR A 294 -14.49 -23.77 -6.51
N GLU A 295 -14.25 -24.76 -7.36
CA GLU A 295 -13.16 -25.72 -7.16
C GLU A 295 -11.79 -25.03 -7.05
N ALA A 296 -11.53 -24.03 -7.92
CA ALA A 296 -10.29 -23.24 -7.88
C ALA A 296 -10.13 -22.41 -6.59
N ASP A 297 -11.24 -21.94 -6.00
CA ASP A 297 -11.19 -21.25 -4.70
C ASP A 297 -10.80 -22.20 -3.58
N ASN A 298 -11.40 -23.40 -3.56
CA ASN A 298 -11.15 -24.42 -2.54
C ASN A 298 -9.73 -24.97 -2.63
N GLU A 299 -9.21 -25.18 -3.84
CA GLU A 299 -7.81 -25.52 -4.07
C GLU A 299 -6.88 -24.45 -3.52
N TRP A 300 -7.15 -23.17 -3.83
CA TRP A 300 -6.37 -22.05 -3.32
C TRP A 300 -6.39 -21.95 -1.78
N LEU A 301 -7.55 -22.17 -1.15
CA LEU A 301 -7.68 -22.17 0.32
C LEU A 301 -6.86 -23.32 0.94
N ARG A 302 -6.93 -24.52 0.37
CA ARG A 302 -6.18 -25.70 0.82
C ARG A 302 -4.66 -25.48 0.72
N GLU A 303 -4.18 -24.98 -0.40
CA GLU A 303 -2.75 -24.68 -0.59
C GLU A 303 -2.24 -23.65 0.42
N CYS A 304 -3.04 -22.62 0.72
CA CYS A 304 -2.71 -21.65 1.76
C CYS A 304 -2.60 -22.30 3.16
N GLU A 305 -3.43 -23.31 3.46
CA GLU A 305 -3.35 -24.10 4.68
C GLU A 305 -2.06 -24.93 4.72
N GLU A 306 -1.75 -25.65 3.65
CA GLU A 306 -0.52 -26.43 3.53
C GLU A 306 0.73 -25.56 3.73
N LEU A 307 0.79 -24.37 3.11
CA LEU A 307 1.89 -23.42 3.30
C LEU A 307 2.01 -22.91 4.75
N SER A 308 0.89 -22.81 5.46
CA SER A 308 0.89 -22.44 6.88
C SER A 308 1.50 -23.54 7.75
N THR A 309 1.44 -24.79 7.29
CA THR A 309 2.00 -25.97 7.98
C THR A 309 3.44 -26.29 7.55
N SER A 310 3.81 -25.98 6.30
CA SER A 310 5.13 -26.27 5.74
C SER A 310 6.18 -25.20 6.05
N GLY A 311 5.81 -24.10 6.73
CA GLY A 311 6.73 -23.04 7.19
C GLY A 311 7.83 -23.50 8.17
N SER A 312 7.95 -24.82 8.42
CA SER A 312 8.97 -25.46 9.25
C SER A 312 10.39 -25.50 8.62
N GLY A 313 10.67 -24.81 7.51
CA GLY A 313 12.04 -24.75 7.01
C GLY A 313 12.26 -23.81 5.82
N GLY A 314 12.99 -22.72 6.04
CA GLY A 314 13.74 -22.04 4.98
C GLY A 314 13.56 -20.53 4.85
N ASN A 315 14.11 -19.77 5.81
CA ASN A 315 14.93 -18.63 5.40
C ASN A 315 16.27 -19.23 4.95
N GLY A 316 16.48 -19.38 3.65
CA GLY A 316 17.72 -19.92 3.11
C GLY A 316 17.60 -20.33 1.66
N GLU A 317 18.19 -19.51 0.79
CA GLU A 317 18.85 -19.97 -0.44
C GLU A 317 18.19 -21.15 -1.16
N ARG A 318 17.22 -20.88 -2.06
CA ARG A 318 17.08 -21.77 -3.22
C ARG A 318 18.22 -21.48 -4.18
N SER A 319 19.34 -22.13 -3.89
CA SER A 319 20.43 -22.37 -4.81
C SER A 319 19.89 -22.84 -6.15
N HIS A 320 20.39 -22.27 -7.24
CA HIS A 320 20.28 -22.83 -8.59
C HIS A 320 20.65 -24.31 -8.56
N SER A 321 19.65 -25.19 -8.63
CA SER A 321 19.89 -26.59 -8.97
C SER A 321 20.21 -26.63 -10.46
N GLN A 322 21.52 -26.67 -10.72
CA GLN A 322 22.11 -27.14 -11.96
C GLN A 322 21.42 -28.43 -12.40
N THR A 323 21.02 -28.46 -13.66
CA THR A 323 20.72 -29.69 -14.41
C THR A 323 21.80 -30.75 -14.18
N PRO A 324 21.45 -32.00 -13.84
CA PRO A 324 22.41 -33.09 -13.84
C PRO A 324 22.71 -33.49 -15.30
N GLY A 325 23.79 -32.94 -15.85
CA GLY A 325 24.43 -33.46 -17.03
C GLY A 325 25.15 -34.77 -16.67
N GLY A 326 24.46 -35.89 -16.87
CA GLY A 326 25.07 -37.21 -16.80
C GLY A 326 26.08 -37.40 -17.94
N SER A 327 27.34 -37.61 -17.53
CA SER A 327 28.40 -38.37 -18.20
C SER A 327 27.83 -39.52 -19.06
N GLY A 328 28.25 -39.75 -20.29
CA GLY A 328 29.65 -39.85 -20.71
C GLY A 328 30.05 -41.32 -20.68
N SER A 329 30.08 -41.98 -21.83
CA SER A 329 30.99 -43.10 -22.07
C SER A 329 31.25 -43.24 -23.57
N SER A 330 32.50 -42.94 -23.89
CA SER A 330 33.24 -43.22 -25.12
C SER A 330 33.43 -44.72 -25.35
N THR A 331 33.41 -45.13 -26.61
CA THR A 331 34.32 -46.16 -27.15
C THR A 331 34.63 -45.86 -28.62
N GLY A 332 35.92 -45.70 -28.94
CA GLY A 332 36.51 -45.65 -30.29
C GLY A 332 36.72 -44.22 -30.83
N ALA A 333 37.93 -43.70 -31.03
CA ALA A 333 39.28 -44.26 -30.96
C ALA A 333 40.28 -43.17 -30.55
#